data_AF-A0A382WIH8-F1
#
_entry.id   AF-A0A382WIH8-F1
#
_cell.length_a   1.000
_cell.length_b   1.000
_cell.length_c   1.000
_cell.angle_alpha   90.00
_cell.angle_beta   90.00
_cell.angle_gamma   90.00
#
_symmetry.space_group_name_H-M   'P 1'
#
loop_
_entity.id
_entity.type
_entity.pdbx_description
1 polymer ?
#
loop_
_entity_poly.entity_id
_entity_poly.type
_entity_poly.pdbx_seq_one_letter_code
_entity_poly.pdbx_strand_id
1 'polypeptide(L)'
;VSGLSVNTWDPDVAASIAQEIEGALGSGFSAISWNTTNAALFSALKLEKLAMGLILFLIVVVAAFNIVSTLVMVVVDKTREIGILKAMGVSDATIRHIFMIQGVGIGVMGTCLGLLLGVAG
;
A
#
# COMPACT_ATOMS: atom_id res chain seq x y z
N VAL A 1 -20.97 -17.28 39.27
CA VAL A 1 -21.20 -16.88 37.86
C VAL A 1 -20.51 -17.90 37.00
N SER A 2 -21.26 -18.80 36.37
CA SER A 2 -20.68 -19.84 35.50
C SER A 2 -20.51 -19.23 34.11
N GLY A 3 -19.28 -18.88 33.74
CA GLY A 3 -18.96 -18.33 32.42
C GLY A 3 -18.26 -19.38 31.56
N LEU A 4 -18.71 -19.56 30.33
CA LEU A 4 -18.01 -20.34 29.32
C LEU A 4 -17.14 -19.37 28.50
N SER A 5 -15.83 -19.61 28.43
CA SER A 5 -14.92 -18.81 27.61
C SER A 5 -14.57 -19.59 26.34
N VAL A 6 -14.82 -18.99 25.19
CA VAL A 6 -14.45 -19.55 23.88
C VAL A 6 -13.32 -18.69 23.31
N ASN A 7 -12.19 -19.32 23.00
CA ASN A 7 -11.04 -18.62 22.43
C ASN A 7 -11.10 -18.68 20.90
N THR A 8 -11.20 -17.52 20.26
CA THR A 8 -11.16 -17.39 18.80
C THR A 8 -9.76 -16.98 18.35
N TRP A 9 -9.21 -17.67 17.35
CA TRP A 9 -7.88 -17.34 16.79
C TRP A 9 -7.84 -16.02 16.02
N ASP A 10 -9.00 -15.54 15.57
CA ASP A 10 -9.14 -14.30 14.82
C ASP A 10 -9.96 -13.26 15.61
N PRO A 11 -9.34 -12.14 16.05
CA PRO A 11 -10.02 -11.07 16.77
C PRO A 11 -11.13 -10.38 15.95
N ASP A 12 -11.01 -10.37 14.63
CA ASP A 12 -11.97 -9.69 13.74
C ASP A 12 -13.26 -10.50 13.59
N VAL A 13 -13.15 -11.83 13.69
CA VAL A 13 -14.29 -12.77 13.57
C VAL A 13 -14.98 -13.00 14.91
N ALA A 14 -14.32 -12.68 16.03
CA ALA A 14 -14.83 -12.87 17.39
C ALA A 14 -16.20 -12.21 17.62
N ALA A 15 -16.42 -11.01 17.04
CA ALA A 15 -17.69 -10.30 17.16
C ALA A 15 -18.84 -10.98 16.41
N SER A 16 -18.57 -11.54 15.23
CA SER A 16 -19.56 -12.28 14.44
C SER A 16 -19.96 -13.59 15.13
N ILE A 17 -18.98 -14.31 15.67
CA ILE A 17 -19.21 -15.58 16.37
C ILE A 17 -19.99 -15.35 17.67
N ALA A 18 -19.69 -14.28 18.42
CA ALA A 18 -20.44 -13.95 19.62
C ALA A 18 -21.92 -13.65 19.31
N GLN A 19 -22.19 -12.96 18.22
CA GLN A 19 -23.55 -12.62 17.78
C GLN A 19 -24.34 -13.86 17.32
N GLU A 20 -23.67 -14.80 16.64
CA GLU A 20 -24.25 -16.08 16.23
C GLU A 20 -24.54 -17.00 17.43
N ILE A 21 -23.65 -17.01 18.42
CA ILE A 21 -23.82 -17.76 19.68
C ILE A 21 -24.96 -17.17 20.52
N GLU A 22 -25.09 -15.84 20.62
CA GLU A 22 -26.25 -15.19 21.26
C GLU A 22 -27.57 -15.54 20.54
N GLY A 23 -27.56 -15.53 19.20
CA GLY A 23 -28.71 -15.92 18.39
C GLY A 23 -29.13 -17.39 18.60
N ALA A 24 -28.17 -18.29 18.79
CA ALA A 24 -28.43 -19.72 19.01
C ALA A 24 -28.84 -20.06 20.45
N LEU A 25 -28.36 -19.33 21.46
CA LEU A 25 -28.61 -19.60 22.88
C LEU A 25 -29.84 -18.88 23.46
N GLY A 26 -30.37 -17.86 22.77
CA GLY A 26 -31.59 -17.15 23.15
C GLY A 26 -31.40 -16.07 24.23
N SER A 27 -32.49 -15.37 24.59
CA SER A 27 -32.50 -14.10 25.35
C SER A 27 -32.07 -14.17 26.83
N GLY A 28 -31.52 -15.30 27.28
CA GLY A 28 -31.01 -15.50 28.64
C GLY A 28 -29.48 -15.48 28.77
N PHE A 29 -28.77 -15.46 27.64
CA PHE A 29 -27.31 -15.48 27.57
C PHE A 29 -26.80 -14.23 26.87
N SER A 30 -25.70 -13.66 27.36
CA SER A 30 -25.00 -12.55 26.70
C SER A 30 -23.55 -12.94 26.45
N ALA A 31 -23.09 -12.76 25.21
CA ALA A 31 -21.73 -13.00 24.78
C ALA A 31 -20.98 -11.67 24.71
N ILE A 32 -19.95 -11.53 25.54
CA ILE A 32 -19.09 -10.34 25.55
C ILE A 32 -17.87 -10.66 24.68
N SER A 33 -17.70 -9.92 23.59
CA SER A 33 -16.52 -10.02 22.73
C SER A 33 -15.39 -9.12 23.21
N TRP A 34 -14.14 -9.59 23.13
CA TRP A 34 -12.97 -8.76 23.45
C TRP A 34 -12.91 -7.44 22.66
N ASN A 35 -13.40 -7.46 21.41
CA ASN A 35 -13.49 -6.29 20.53
C ASN A 35 -14.40 -5.19 21.12
N THR A 36 -15.53 -5.54 21.76
CA THR A 36 -16.45 -4.56 22.35
C THR A 36 -15.95 -4.01 23.68
N THR A 37 -15.21 -4.80 24.47
CA THR A 37 -14.61 -4.32 25.74
C THR A 37 -13.44 -3.36 25.52
N ASN A 38 -12.69 -3.51 24.42
CA ASN A 38 -11.49 -2.72 24.12
C ASN A 38 -11.63 -1.87 22.84
N ALA A 39 -12.84 -1.44 22.50
CA ALA A 39 -13.13 -0.68 21.27
C ALA A 39 -12.26 0.59 21.12
N ALA A 40 -11.88 1.24 22.23
CA ALA A 40 -10.99 2.40 22.21
C ALA A 40 -9.56 2.04 21.78
N LEU A 41 -9.02 0.89 22.22
CA LEU A 41 -7.70 0.39 21.80
C LEU A 41 -7.73 -0.02 20.32
N PHE A 42 -8.76 -0.73 19.87
CA PHE A 42 -8.92 -1.09 18.45
C PHE A 42 -9.07 0.14 17.55
N SER A 43 -9.81 1.15 18.01
CA SER A 43 -9.93 2.42 17.28
C SER A 43 -8.60 3.18 17.21
N ALA A 44 -7.82 3.19 18.30
CA ALA A 44 -6.48 3.77 18.32
C ALA A 44 -5.53 3.04 17.36
N LEU A 45 -5.50 1.70 17.38
CA LEU A 45 -4.71 0.89 16.46
C LEU A 45 -5.11 1.09 14.99
N LYS A 46 -6.41 1.26 14.71
CA LYS A 46 -6.89 1.54 13.36
C LYS A 46 -6.45 2.92 12.88
N LEU A 47 -6.51 3.92 13.75
CA LEU A 47 -6.05 5.28 13.45
C LEU A 47 -4.54 5.31 13.21
N GLU A 48 -3.78 4.56 14.01
CA GLU A 48 -2.33 4.38 13.82
C GLU A 48 -2.00 3.75 12.47
N LYS A 49 -2.66 2.64 12.12
CA LYS A 49 -2.50 2.00 10.80
C LYS A 49 -2.84 2.95 9.65
N LEU A 50 -3.87 3.77 9.80
CA LEU A 50 -4.24 4.79 8.81
C LEU A 50 -3.15 5.85 8.67
N ALA A 51 -2.61 6.35 9.79
CA ALA A 51 -1.51 7.31 9.80
C ALA A 51 -0.25 6.74 9.12
N MET A 52 0.13 5.50 9.42
CA MET A 52 1.23 4.81 8.73
C MET A 52 0.97 4.68 7.23
N GLY A 53 -0.26 4.32 6.83
CA GLY A 53 -0.65 4.25 5.42
C GLY A 53 -0.54 5.60 4.69
N LEU A 54 -0.95 6.70 5.35
CA LEU A 54 -0.84 8.04 4.81
C LEU A 54 0.62 8.45 4.61
N ILE A 55 1.49 8.17 5.59
CA ILE A 55 2.93 8.46 5.49
C ILE A 55 3.55 7.68 4.33
N LEU A 56 3.27 6.38 4.23
CA LEU A 56 3.77 5.53 3.14
C LEU A 56 3.33 6.07 1.77
N PHE A 57 2.05 6.46 1.66
CA PHE A 57 1.52 7.06 0.44
C PHE A 57 2.25 8.33 0.06
N LEU A 58 2.49 9.24 1.01
CA LEU A 58 3.25 10.47 0.76
C LEU A 58 4.68 10.18 0.31
N ILE A 59 5.37 9.21 0.91
CA ILE A 59 6.72 8.81 0.50
C ILE A 59 6.71 8.33 -0.96
N VAL A 60 5.76 7.48 -1.33
CA VAL A 60 5.63 6.97 -2.70
C VAL A 60 5.38 8.11 -3.69
N VAL A 61 4.49 9.05 -3.35
CA VAL A 61 4.19 10.23 -4.19
C VAL A 61 5.44 11.10 -4.38
N VAL A 62 6.16 11.42 -3.31
CA VAL A 62 7.39 12.22 -3.38
C VAL A 62 8.46 11.52 -4.22
N ALA A 63 8.63 10.20 -4.05
CA ALA A 63 9.55 9.41 -4.85
C ALA A 63 9.18 9.41 -6.35
N ALA A 64 7.88 9.25 -6.67
CA ALA A 64 7.40 9.29 -8.04
C ALA A 64 7.67 10.66 -8.71
N PHE A 65 7.41 11.76 -7.99
CA PHE A 65 7.75 13.11 -8.49
C PHE A 65 9.24 13.27 -8.73
N ASN A 66 10.08 12.77 -7.83
CA ASN A 66 11.53 12.82 -7.99
C ASN A 66 11.99 12.12 -9.29
N ILE A 67 11.47 10.91 -9.54
CA ILE A 67 11.75 10.17 -10.78
C ILE A 67 11.32 10.97 -12.01
N VAL A 68 10.12 11.54 -12.00
CA VAL A 68 9.63 12.38 -13.11
C VAL A 68 10.54 13.58 -13.34
N SER A 69 10.95 14.29 -12.28
CA SER A 69 11.87 15.42 -12.37
C SER A 69 13.22 15.04 -13.00
N THR A 70 13.80 13.91 -12.58
CA THR A 70 15.07 13.41 -13.15
C THR A 70 14.90 13.02 -14.62
N LEU A 71 13.81 12.34 -14.98
CA LEU A 71 13.54 11.96 -16.37
C LEU A 71 13.40 13.19 -17.27
N VAL A 72 12.65 14.21 -16.82
CA VAL A 72 12.50 15.47 -17.55
C VAL A 72 13.85 16.15 -17.75
N MET A 73 14.70 16.19 -16.73
CA MET A 73 16.05 16.76 -16.82
C MET A 73 16.89 16.05 -17.90
N VAL A 74 16.90 14.71 -17.90
CA VAL A 74 17.63 13.91 -18.90
C VAL A 74 17.14 14.20 -20.32
N VAL A 75 15.83 14.39 -20.51
CA VAL A 75 15.25 14.75 -21.81
C VAL A 75 15.71 16.14 -22.24
N VAL A 76 15.68 17.13 -21.34
CA VAL A 76 16.11 18.49 -21.65
C VAL A 76 17.58 18.50 -22.10
N ASP A 77 18.45 17.77 -21.40
CA ASP A 77 19.87 17.63 -21.79
C ASP A 77 20.04 16.97 -23.16
N LYS A 78 19.21 15.97 -23.48
CA LYS A 78 19.22 15.25 -24.77
C LYS A 78 18.41 15.90 -25.89
N THR A 79 17.71 17.02 -25.62
CA THR A 79 16.75 17.62 -26.56
C THR A 79 17.40 18.04 -27.89
N ARG A 80 18.67 18.48 -27.86
CA ARG A 80 19.41 18.84 -29.08
C ARG A 80 19.66 17.63 -29.99
N GLU A 81 20.07 16.51 -29.42
CA GLU A 81 20.28 15.24 -30.16
C GLU A 81 18.94 14.73 -30.73
N ILE A 82 17.87 14.80 -29.93
CA ILE A 82 16.51 14.45 -30.36
C ILE A 82 16.03 15.35 -31.51
N GLY A 83 16.35 16.64 -31.49
CA GLY A 83 16.04 17.58 -32.56
C GLY A 83 16.70 17.22 -33.89
N ILE A 84 17.95 16.75 -33.86
CA ILE A 84 18.67 16.26 -35.05
C ILE A 84 18.02 14.97 -35.57
N LEU A 85 17.69 14.03 -34.69
CA LEU A 85 16.99 12.79 -35.05
C LEU A 85 15.61 13.07 -35.66
N LYS A 86 14.86 14.03 -35.10
CA LYS A 86 13.59 14.49 -35.65
C LYS A 86 13.73 15.09 -37.05
N ALA A 87 14.77 15.89 -37.28
CA ALA A 87 15.06 16.43 -38.61
C ALA A 87 15.38 15.32 -39.64
N MET A 88 15.87 14.16 -39.17
CA MET A 88 16.06 12.96 -39.99
C MET A 88 14.80 12.08 -40.10
N GLY A 89 13.65 12.50 -39.57
CA GLY A 89 12.36 11.82 -39.72
C GLY A 89 11.91 10.96 -38.53
N VAL A 90 12.58 11.02 -37.38
CA VAL A 90 12.16 10.28 -36.18
C VAL A 90 10.89 10.90 -35.57
N SER A 91 9.91 10.05 -35.22
CA SER A 91 8.61 10.47 -34.69
C SER A 91 8.61 10.73 -33.17
N ASP A 92 7.65 11.55 -32.71
CA ASP A 92 7.39 11.84 -31.28
C ASP A 92 7.09 10.60 -30.44
N ALA A 93 6.62 9.52 -31.07
CA ALA A 93 6.35 8.27 -30.40
C ALA A 93 7.61 7.67 -29.76
N THR A 94 8.77 7.84 -30.40
CA THR A 94 10.06 7.35 -29.88
C THR A 94 10.43 8.00 -28.55
N ILE A 95 10.17 9.30 -28.39
CA ILE A 95 10.46 10.05 -27.15
C ILE A 95 9.59 9.51 -26.01
N ARG A 96 8.29 9.30 -26.27
CA ARG A 96 7.38 8.69 -25.28
C ARG A 96 7.82 7.26 -24.91
N HIS A 97 8.32 6.49 -25.87
CA HIS A 97 8.78 5.12 -25.64
C HIS A 97 10.03 5.08 -24.75
N ILE A 98 10.97 6.00 -24.94
CA ILE A 98 12.15 6.13 -24.08
C ILE A 98 11.74 6.44 -22.63
N PHE A 99 10.78 7.35 -22.44
CA PHE A 99 10.27 7.68 -21.11
C PHE A 99 9.64 6.46 -20.42
N MET A 100 8.84 5.69 -21.16
CA MET A 100 8.20 4.48 -20.65
C MET A 100 9.24 3.43 -20.25
N ILE A 101 10.26 3.18 -21.08
CA ILE A 101 11.32 2.21 -20.81
C ILE A 101 12.18 2.63 -19.61
N GLN A 102 12.54 3.91 -19.50
CA GLN A 102 13.31 4.40 -18.36
C GLN A 102 12.52 4.33 -17.04
N GLY A 103 11.25 4.76 -17.07
CA GLY A 103 10.37 4.66 -15.89
C GLY A 103 10.17 3.22 -15.43
N VAL A 104 9.91 2.30 -16.37
CA VAL A 104 9.81 0.87 -16.07
C VAL A 104 11.15 0.31 -15.56
N GLY A 105 12.27 0.71 -16.16
CA GLY A 105 13.60 0.26 -15.74
C GLY A 105 13.94 0.66 -14.30
N ILE A 106 13.68 1.92 -13.92
CA ILE A 106 13.86 2.40 -12.54
C ILE A 106 12.92 1.66 -11.60
N GLY A 107 11.65 1.47 -11.99
CA GLY A 107 10.67 0.73 -11.22
C GLY A 107 11.09 -0.72 -10.96
N VAL A 108 11.47 -1.47 -12.00
CA VAL A 108 11.92 -2.87 -11.87
C VAL A 108 13.16 -2.98 -11.00
N MET A 109 14.17 -2.11 -11.21
CA MET A 109 15.37 -2.11 -10.36
C MET A 109 15.02 -1.81 -8.91
N GLY A 110 14.16 -0.82 -8.65
CA GLY A 110 13.68 -0.49 -7.32
C GLY A 110 12.93 -1.65 -6.65
N THR A 111 12.02 -2.31 -7.38
CA THR A 111 11.28 -3.48 -6.87
C THR A 111 12.20 -4.67 -6.62
N CYS A 112 13.13 -4.98 -7.52
CA CYS A 112 14.09 -6.07 -7.33
C CYS A 112 14.98 -5.82 -6.11
N LEU A 113 15.56 -4.62 -5.97
CA LEU A 113 16.38 -4.27 -4.82
C LEU A 113 15.55 -4.27 -3.53
N GLY A 114 14.33 -3.76 -3.56
CA GLY A 114 13.42 -3.77 -2.42
C GLY A 114 13.05 -5.18 -1.97
N LEU A 115 12.74 -6.08 -2.92
CA LEU A 115 12.46 -7.49 -2.63
C LEU A 115 13.70 -8.22 -2.06
N LEU A 116 14.87 -8.00 -2.65
CA LEU A 116 16.11 -8.62 -2.17
C LEU A 116 16.44 -8.18 -0.74
N LEU A 117 16.36 -6.87 -0.46
CA LEU A 117 16.59 -6.34 0.88
C LEU A 117 15.51 -6.79 1.87
N GLY A 118 14.24 -6.88 1.44
CA GLY A 118 13.13 -7.30 2.29
C GLY A 118 13.11 -8.79 2.61
N VAL A 119 13.67 -9.65 1.74
CA VAL A 119 13.81 -11.10 2.00
C VAL A 119 15.09 -11.41 2.78
N ALA A 120 16.15 -10.62 2.58
CA ALA A 120 17.41 -10.78 3.31
C ALA A 120 17.37 -10.18 4.73
N GLY A 121 16.45 -9.23 4.99
CA GLY A 121 16.26 -8.54 6.27
C GLY A 121 15.15 -9.12 7.14
#